data_AF-A0A4Q1D7U0-F1
#
_entry.id   AF-A0A4Q1D7U0-F1
#
_cell.length_a   1.000
_cell.length_b   1.000
_cell.length_c   1.000
_cell.angle_alpha   90.00
_cell.angle_beta   90.00
_cell.angle_gamma   90.00
#
_symmetry.space_group_name_H-M   'P 1'
#
loop_
_entity.id
_entity.type
_entity.pdbx_description
1 polymer ?
#
loop_
_entity_poly.entity_id
_entity_poly.type
_entity_poly.pdbx_seq_one_letter_code
_entity_poly.pdbx_strand_id
1 'polypeptide(L)'
;MKLKMPFFLLVLLTGALCLSSCSQDDETLPDYLQLKINGSTVRWTKGATEVVPQAPVTQKTNFSLTGNNDSSNVIFFIGVEVNGSTLAPGTYSSDDYMLPVSYGVVGAGNTFVKEFTSTATIDGQPKPKYVLTIKSVTDQYVTGSFTGNLLIDAKNKEVIEITEGEFMMPRLR
;
A
#
# COMPACT_ATOMS: atom_id res chain seq x y z
N MET A 1 21.35 -28.19 69.59
CA MET A 1 22.82 -28.09 69.70
C MET A 1 23.45 -29.19 68.84
N LYS A 2 24.32 -28.81 67.88
CA LYS A 2 25.24 -29.61 67.03
C LYS A 2 24.60 -30.69 66.13
N LEU A 3 24.39 -30.46 64.82
CA LEU A 3 25.34 -30.35 63.70
C LEU A 3 26.12 -31.65 63.43
N LYS A 4 25.92 -32.25 62.24
CA LYS A 4 26.98 -32.55 61.26
C LYS A 4 26.43 -33.11 59.95
N MET A 5 26.84 -32.46 58.86
CA MET A 5 26.74 -32.82 57.45
C MET A 5 27.82 -33.86 57.09
N PRO A 6 27.64 -34.66 56.02
CA PRO A 6 28.50 -34.49 54.82
C PRO A 6 27.68 -34.70 53.52
N PHE A 7 27.75 -33.81 52.52
CA PHE A 7 28.75 -33.75 51.45
C PHE A 7 29.01 -35.10 50.75
N PHE A 8 28.25 -35.38 49.68
CA PHE A 8 28.76 -36.18 48.57
C PHE A 8 28.20 -35.68 47.23
N LEU A 9 29.16 -35.31 46.39
CA LEU A 9 29.06 -34.81 45.03
C LEU A 9 28.72 -35.98 44.10
N LEU A 10 27.73 -35.86 43.20
CA LEU A 10 27.75 -36.62 41.95
C LEU A 10 27.04 -35.87 40.82
N VAL A 11 27.86 -35.53 39.84
CA VAL A 11 27.57 -34.99 38.52
C VAL A 11 26.60 -35.90 37.76
N LEU A 12 25.52 -35.35 37.21
CA LEU A 12 24.94 -35.88 35.97
C LEU A 12 24.55 -34.71 35.05
N LEU A 13 25.55 -34.30 34.29
CA LEU A 13 25.46 -33.47 33.11
C LEU A 13 25.04 -34.38 31.93
N THR A 14 23.76 -34.38 31.58
CA THR A 14 23.22 -34.83 30.29
C THR A 14 21.87 -34.10 30.13
N GLY A 15 21.73 -33.07 29.30
CA GLY A 15 22.02 -33.12 27.87
C GLY A 15 20.81 -33.71 27.13
N ALA A 16 19.67 -33.02 27.19
CA ALA A 16 18.50 -33.31 26.36
C ALA A 16 17.90 -31.99 25.86
N LEU A 17 18.55 -31.48 24.80
CA LEU A 17 17.90 -30.99 23.59
C LEU A 17 16.74 -30.00 23.78
N CYS A 18 17.09 -28.76 24.13
CA CYS A 18 16.32 -27.60 23.67
C CYS A 18 16.57 -27.39 22.16
N LEU A 19 16.13 -28.33 21.32
CA LEU A 19 15.93 -28.07 19.90
C LEU A 19 14.46 -27.73 19.70
N SER A 20 14.03 -26.62 20.28
CA SER A 20 12.91 -25.87 19.71
C SER A 20 13.39 -25.35 18.37
N SER A 21 13.28 -26.22 17.35
CA SER A 21 13.27 -25.82 15.96
C SER A 21 12.05 -24.94 15.76
N CYS A 22 12.16 -23.68 16.15
CA CYS A 22 11.35 -22.61 15.62
C CYS A 22 11.70 -22.59 14.13
N SER A 23 10.93 -23.29 13.28
CA SER A 23 10.79 -22.80 11.93
C SER A 23 10.19 -21.42 12.11
N GLN A 24 11.00 -20.40 11.88
CA GLN A 24 10.48 -19.10 11.54
C GLN A 24 9.82 -19.37 10.19
N ASP A 25 8.56 -19.80 10.24
CA ASP A 25 7.71 -19.80 9.08
C ASP A 25 7.82 -18.36 8.58
N ASP A 26 8.47 -18.18 7.43
CA ASP A 26 8.48 -16.92 6.71
C ASP A 26 7.01 -16.58 6.48
N GLU A 27 6.41 -15.83 7.41
CA GLU A 27 5.08 -15.28 7.25
C GLU A 27 5.19 -14.34 6.07
N THR A 28 4.84 -14.84 4.89
CA THR A 28 4.65 -14.04 3.70
C THR A 28 3.61 -13.00 4.08
N LEU A 29 4.08 -11.75 4.30
CA LEU A 29 3.20 -10.65 4.67
C LEU A 29 2.13 -10.54 3.56
N PRO A 30 0.84 -10.63 3.89
CA PRO A 30 -0.19 -10.79 2.88
C PRO A 30 -0.35 -9.49 2.09
N ASP A 31 -0.20 -9.56 0.77
CA ASP A 31 -0.45 -8.46 -0.16
C ASP A 31 -1.76 -7.74 0.18
N TYR A 32 -1.71 -6.42 0.31
CA TYR A 32 -2.89 -5.64 0.66
C TYR A 32 -2.87 -4.20 0.19
N LEU A 33 -4.08 -3.72 -0.05
CA LEU A 33 -4.44 -2.32 -0.17
C LEU A 33 -5.63 -2.09 0.77
N GLN A 34 -5.41 -1.30 1.80
CA GLN A 34 -6.46 -0.85 2.70
C GLN A 34 -6.84 0.59 2.33
N LEU A 35 -8.14 0.87 2.27
CA LEU A 35 -8.70 2.17 1.90
C LEU A 35 -9.77 2.56 2.91
N LYS A 36 -9.85 3.85 3.25
CA LYS A 36 -10.98 4.42 4.00
C LYS A 36 -11.86 5.20 3.03
N ILE A 37 -12.99 4.60 2.66
CA ILE A 37 -13.93 5.09 1.66
C ILE A 37 -15.21 5.52 2.36
N ASN A 38 -15.59 6.81 2.27
CA ASN A 38 -16.75 7.39 2.96
C ASN A 38 -16.79 6.99 4.45
N GLY A 39 -15.63 7.08 5.12
CA GLY A 39 -15.46 6.72 6.53
C GLY A 39 -15.37 5.22 6.85
N SER A 40 -15.63 4.34 5.88
CA SER A 40 -15.56 2.89 6.07
C SER A 40 -14.25 2.30 5.55
N THR A 41 -13.61 1.45 6.34
CA THR A 41 -12.38 0.76 5.93
C THR A 41 -12.71 -0.49 5.12
N VAL A 42 -12.09 -0.61 3.94
CA VAL A 42 -12.08 -1.81 3.11
C VAL A 42 -10.65 -2.28 2.90
N ARG A 43 -10.45 -3.60 2.72
CA ARG A 43 -9.16 -4.20 2.40
C ARG A 43 -9.30 -5.05 1.17
N TRP A 44 -8.41 -4.85 0.22
CA TRP A 44 -8.32 -5.58 -1.04
C TRP A 44 -6.98 -6.29 -1.13
N THR A 45 -6.96 -7.48 -1.71
CA THR A 45 -5.75 -8.30 -1.90
C THR A 45 -5.35 -8.42 -3.37
N LYS A 46 -6.18 -7.91 -4.29
CA LYS A 46 -5.90 -7.89 -5.72
C LYS A 46 -5.33 -6.54 -6.11
N GLY A 47 -4.05 -6.50 -6.43
CA GLY A 47 -3.42 -5.28 -6.90
C GLY A 47 -1.95 -5.49 -7.21
N ALA A 48 -1.33 -4.41 -7.67
CA ALA A 48 0.08 -4.38 -7.99
C ALA A 48 0.58 -2.94 -8.06
N THR A 49 1.89 -2.81 -8.07
CA THR A 49 2.61 -1.57 -8.29
C THR A 49 3.54 -1.68 -9.48
N GLU A 50 3.79 -0.57 -10.14
CA GLU A 50 4.81 -0.46 -11.19
C GLU A 50 5.72 0.73 -10.89
N VAL A 51 7.03 0.53 -11.05
CA VAL A 51 8.05 1.59 -10.99
C VAL A 51 8.81 1.57 -12.29
N VAL A 52 8.43 2.45 -13.21
CA VAL A 52 8.98 2.43 -14.58
C VAL A 52 9.62 3.75 -14.97
N PRO A 53 10.75 3.73 -15.70
CA PRO A 53 11.24 4.92 -16.36
C PRO A 53 10.17 5.46 -17.31
N GLN A 54 9.96 6.78 -17.32
CA GLN A 54 9.04 7.41 -18.25
C GLN A 54 9.68 7.44 -19.64
N ALA A 55 9.22 6.62 -20.57
CA ALA A 55 9.68 6.73 -21.96
C ALA A 55 9.00 7.95 -22.65
N PRO A 56 9.73 8.72 -23.48
CA PRO A 56 11.15 8.63 -23.80
C PRO A 56 12.08 9.41 -22.84
N VAL A 57 11.52 10.08 -21.84
CA VAL A 57 12.25 10.95 -20.89
C VAL A 57 12.90 10.11 -19.79
N THR A 58 14.10 9.59 -20.05
CA THR A 58 14.85 8.72 -19.13
C THR A 58 15.22 9.37 -17.79
N GLN A 59 14.98 10.68 -17.63
CA GLN A 59 15.20 11.44 -16.40
C GLN A 59 13.96 11.49 -15.49
N LYS A 60 12.90 10.75 -15.78
CA LYS A 60 11.70 10.68 -14.95
C LYS A 60 11.31 9.23 -14.69
N THR A 61 10.70 9.00 -13.53
CA THR A 61 10.19 7.69 -13.11
C THR A 61 8.73 7.82 -12.74
N ASN A 62 7.90 6.91 -13.24
CA ASN A 62 6.50 6.79 -12.91
C ASN A 62 6.32 5.68 -11.88
N PHE A 63 5.64 6.00 -10.80
CA PHE A 63 5.04 5.04 -9.90
C PHE A 63 3.54 4.95 -10.18
N SER A 64 3.01 3.74 -10.15
CA SER A 64 1.59 3.48 -10.06
C SER A 64 1.30 2.38 -9.05
N LEU A 65 0.16 2.52 -8.37
CA LEU A 65 -0.48 1.48 -7.57
C LEU A 65 -1.89 1.31 -8.13
N THR A 66 -2.23 0.07 -8.50
CA THR A 66 -3.59 -0.30 -8.89
C THR A 66 -4.10 -1.37 -7.95
N GLY A 67 -5.31 -1.19 -7.44
CA GLY A 67 -6.00 -2.18 -6.61
C GLY A 67 -7.41 -2.43 -7.11
N ASN A 68 -7.91 -3.64 -6.89
CA ASN A 68 -9.25 -4.07 -7.27
C ASN A 68 -9.91 -4.74 -6.07
N ASN A 69 -11.22 -4.56 -5.91
CA ASN A 69 -11.96 -5.39 -4.98
C ASN A 69 -12.03 -6.86 -5.45
N ASP A 70 -12.54 -7.74 -4.60
CA ASP A 70 -12.58 -9.19 -4.88
C ASP A 70 -13.38 -9.56 -6.14
N SER A 71 -14.44 -8.81 -6.45
CA SER A 71 -15.23 -8.98 -7.67
C SER A 71 -14.63 -8.29 -8.90
N SER A 72 -13.53 -7.55 -8.75
CA SER A 72 -12.85 -6.81 -9.82
C SER A 72 -13.75 -5.85 -10.60
N ASN A 73 -14.80 -5.37 -9.97
CA ASN A 73 -15.74 -4.38 -10.53
C ASN A 73 -15.55 -2.99 -9.90
N VAL A 74 -14.58 -2.85 -9.01
CA VAL A 74 -14.15 -1.58 -8.45
C VAL A 74 -12.63 -1.51 -8.56
N ILE A 75 -12.12 -0.40 -9.05
CA ILE A 75 -10.70 -0.15 -9.28
C ILE A 75 -10.30 1.11 -8.54
N PHE A 76 -9.16 1.07 -7.85
CA PHE A 76 -8.47 2.23 -7.31
C PHE A 76 -7.11 2.37 -7.99
N PHE A 77 -6.73 3.60 -8.28
CA PHE A 77 -5.43 3.95 -8.82
C PHE A 77 -4.86 5.18 -8.09
N ILE A 78 -3.57 5.13 -7.78
CA ILE A 78 -2.78 6.29 -7.37
C ILE A 78 -1.42 6.20 -8.04
N GLY A 79 -0.95 7.31 -8.60
CA GLY A 79 0.38 7.37 -9.22
C GLY A 79 1.13 8.63 -8.85
N VAL A 80 2.43 8.62 -9.10
CA VAL A 80 3.28 9.82 -9.02
C VAL A 80 4.37 9.76 -10.09
N GLU A 81 4.62 10.90 -10.74
CA GLU A 81 5.80 11.09 -11.60
C GLU A 81 6.86 11.85 -10.80
N VAL A 82 8.09 11.31 -10.76
CA VAL A 82 9.22 11.92 -10.05
C VAL A 82 10.39 12.15 -10.99
N ASN A 83 11.19 13.18 -10.71
CA ASN A 83 12.46 13.40 -11.39
C ASN A 83 13.51 12.39 -10.90
N GLY A 84 14.35 11.93 -11.83
CA GLY A 84 15.37 10.91 -11.61
C GLY A 84 15.00 9.54 -12.22
N SER A 85 15.97 8.64 -12.21
CA SER A 85 15.87 7.30 -12.78
C SER A 85 15.33 6.24 -11.80
N THR A 86 14.98 6.64 -10.57
CA THR A 86 14.53 5.73 -9.50
C THR A 86 13.46 6.40 -8.64
N LEU A 87 12.50 5.61 -8.14
CA LEU A 87 11.60 6.02 -7.06
C LEU A 87 12.29 5.80 -5.71
N ALA A 88 12.48 6.86 -4.94
CA ALA A 88 13.01 6.78 -3.58
C ALA A 88 11.87 6.68 -2.54
N PRO A 89 12.12 6.14 -1.34
CA PRO A 89 11.23 6.40 -0.20
C PRO A 89 11.09 7.90 0.07
N GLY A 90 9.90 8.33 0.44
CA GLY A 90 9.60 9.75 0.63
C GLY A 90 8.12 10.06 0.62
N THR A 91 7.81 11.35 0.74
CA THR A 91 6.45 11.88 0.72
C THR A 91 6.26 12.78 -0.49
N TYR A 92 5.19 12.53 -1.24
CA TYR A 92 4.84 13.18 -2.49
C TYR A 92 3.45 13.79 -2.36
N SER A 93 3.37 15.12 -2.45
CA SER A 93 2.09 15.86 -2.38
C SER A 93 1.61 16.21 -3.77
N SER A 94 0.29 16.19 -3.99
CA SER A 94 -0.34 16.70 -5.23
C SER A 94 -0.14 18.20 -5.44
N ASP A 95 0.32 18.93 -4.42
CA ASP A 95 0.71 20.34 -4.55
C ASP A 95 2.08 20.50 -5.26
N ASP A 96 2.95 19.50 -5.15
CA ASP A 96 4.34 19.55 -5.65
C ASP A 96 4.61 18.58 -6.81
N TYR A 97 3.78 17.54 -6.95
CA TYR A 97 3.95 16.47 -7.93
C TYR A 97 2.69 16.23 -8.75
N MET A 98 2.87 15.70 -9.96
CA MET A 98 1.76 15.11 -10.72
C MET A 98 1.34 13.81 -10.04
N LEU A 99 0.29 13.88 -9.22
CA LEU A 99 -0.20 12.78 -8.39
C LEU A 99 -1.68 12.46 -8.75
N PRO A 100 -1.93 11.79 -9.89
CA PRO A 100 -3.26 11.37 -10.27
C PRO A 100 -3.78 10.27 -9.33
N VAL A 101 -5.03 10.42 -8.90
CA VAL A 101 -5.78 9.43 -8.14
C VAL A 101 -7.11 9.22 -8.82
N SER A 102 -7.53 7.97 -8.98
CA SER A 102 -8.86 7.65 -9.48
C SER A 102 -9.48 6.45 -8.79
N TYR A 103 -10.81 6.43 -8.80
CA TYR A 103 -11.63 5.35 -8.30
C TYR A 103 -12.75 5.12 -9.32
N GLY A 104 -12.87 3.90 -9.81
CA GLY A 104 -13.80 3.55 -10.86
C GLY A 104 -14.69 2.37 -10.49
N VAL A 105 -15.94 2.42 -10.91
CA VAL A 105 -16.88 1.29 -10.86
C VAL A 105 -17.09 0.78 -12.28
N VAL A 106 -16.77 -0.49 -12.48
CA VAL A 106 -16.78 -1.16 -13.78
C VAL A 106 -18.03 -2.03 -13.91
N GLY A 107 -18.72 -1.87 -15.04
CA GLY A 107 -19.91 -2.62 -15.40
C GLY A 107 -19.61 -3.77 -16.35
N ALA A 108 -20.67 -4.32 -16.94
CA ALA A 108 -20.53 -5.36 -17.96
C ALA A 108 -19.66 -4.88 -19.14
N GLY A 109 -18.81 -5.77 -19.65
CA GLY A 109 -17.92 -5.46 -20.77
C GLY A 109 -16.74 -4.54 -20.45
N ASN A 110 -16.34 -4.45 -19.17
CA ASN A 110 -15.21 -3.64 -18.70
C ASN A 110 -15.36 -2.12 -18.97
N THR A 111 -16.60 -1.62 -18.94
CA THR A 111 -16.89 -0.19 -19.12
C THR A 111 -17.01 0.50 -17.77
N PHE A 112 -16.37 1.67 -17.62
CA PHE A 112 -16.58 2.50 -16.43
C PHE A 112 -17.99 3.06 -16.43
N VAL A 113 -18.77 2.66 -15.42
CA VAL A 113 -20.12 3.18 -15.17
C VAL A 113 -20.04 4.44 -14.30
N LYS A 114 -19.04 4.50 -13.43
CA LYS A 114 -18.66 5.67 -12.65
C LYS A 114 -17.14 5.81 -12.63
N GLU A 115 -16.66 7.05 -12.69
CA GLU A 115 -15.25 7.37 -12.61
C GLU A 115 -15.08 8.65 -11.79
N PHE A 116 -14.35 8.53 -10.69
CA PHE A 116 -14.01 9.63 -9.80
C PHE A 116 -12.51 9.91 -9.94
N THR A 117 -12.11 11.18 -10.12
CA THR A 117 -10.71 11.55 -10.32
C THR A 117 -10.28 12.69 -9.41
N SER A 118 -8.97 12.79 -9.14
CA SER A 118 -8.38 13.93 -8.43
C SER A 118 -8.16 15.17 -9.30
N THR A 119 -8.37 15.06 -10.60
CA THR A 119 -8.18 16.17 -11.56
C THR A 119 -9.47 16.91 -11.88
N ALA A 120 -10.62 16.32 -11.55
CA ALA A 120 -11.92 16.93 -11.72
C ALA A 120 -12.20 18.01 -10.66
N THR A 121 -13.13 18.90 -10.98
CA THR A 121 -13.64 19.97 -10.10
C THR A 121 -15.13 20.14 -10.29
N ILE A 122 -15.86 20.43 -9.22
CA ILE A 122 -17.26 20.87 -9.26
C ILE A 122 -17.46 22.01 -8.26
N ASP A 123 -18.35 22.95 -8.59
CA ASP A 123 -18.59 24.14 -7.78
C ASP A 123 -19.02 23.79 -6.34
N GLY A 124 -18.46 24.53 -5.37
CA GLY A 124 -18.77 24.36 -3.95
C GLY A 124 -18.03 23.22 -3.26
N GLN A 125 -17.26 22.40 -3.97
CA GLN A 125 -16.42 21.35 -3.38
C GLN A 125 -14.95 21.81 -3.27
N PRO A 126 -14.20 21.36 -2.24
CA PRO A 126 -12.78 21.60 -2.19
C PRO A 126 -12.08 20.84 -3.33
N LYS A 127 -10.96 21.40 -3.81
CA LYS A 127 -10.12 20.70 -4.79
C LYS A 127 -9.62 19.37 -4.19
N PRO A 128 -9.63 18.26 -4.96
CA PRO A 128 -8.97 17.03 -4.54
C PRO A 128 -7.49 17.28 -4.20
N LYS A 129 -7.04 16.74 -3.06
CA LYS A 129 -5.66 16.83 -2.59
C LYS A 129 -5.24 15.51 -1.98
N TYR A 130 -4.05 15.05 -2.34
CA TYR A 130 -3.51 13.78 -1.89
C TYR A 130 -2.03 13.90 -1.53
N VAL A 131 -1.62 13.10 -0.56
CA VAL A 131 -0.23 12.93 -0.14
C VAL A 131 0.06 11.44 -0.14
N LEU A 132 1.02 11.01 -0.94
CA LEU A 132 1.51 9.64 -1.03
C LEU A 132 2.84 9.52 -0.28
N THR A 133 2.95 8.60 0.65
CA THR A 133 4.20 8.24 1.34
C THR A 133 4.65 6.87 0.88
N ILE A 134 5.80 6.81 0.21
CA ILE A 134 6.50 5.57 -0.11
C ILE A 134 7.43 5.24 1.05
N LYS A 135 7.18 4.13 1.74
CA LYS A 135 7.98 3.65 2.88
C LYS A 135 9.17 2.82 2.40
N SER A 136 8.94 1.90 1.45
CA SER A 136 9.99 1.06 0.88
C SER A 136 9.71 0.70 -0.57
N VAL A 137 10.76 0.60 -1.38
CA VAL A 137 10.74 0.06 -2.75
C VAL A 137 11.78 -1.06 -2.79
N THR A 138 11.33 -2.28 -3.09
CA THR A 138 12.19 -3.46 -3.26
C THR A 138 11.96 -4.05 -4.65
N ASP A 139 12.63 -5.15 -4.97
CA ASP A 139 12.39 -5.86 -6.24
C ASP A 139 11.06 -6.62 -6.25
N GLN A 140 10.50 -6.94 -5.08
CA GLN A 140 9.27 -7.72 -4.95
C GLN A 140 8.05 -6.88 -4.57
N TYR A 141 8.26 -5.82 -3.78
CA TYR A 141 7.18 -5.08 -3.13
C TYR A 141 7.46 -3.58 -3.09
N VAL A 142 6.38 -2.80 -3.15
CA VAL A 142 6.36 -1.42 -2.69
C VAL A 142 5.42 -1.32 -1.49
N THR A 143 5.88 -0.66 -0.43
CA THR A 143 5.05 -0.38 0.75
C THR A 143 4.89 1.12 0.93
N GLY A 144 3.73 1.53 1.43
CA GLY A 144 3.43 2.93 1.60
C GLY A 144 2.07 3.18 2.20
N SER A 145 1.71 4.45 2.23
CA SER A 145 0.41 4.94 2.65
C SER A 145 0.06 6.19 1.88
N PHE A 146 -1.20 6.59 1.91
CA PHE A 146 -1.59 7.90 1.43
C PHE A 146 -2.68 8.50 2.32
N THR A 147 -2.78 9.83 2.26
CA THR A 147 -3.92 10.58 2.79
C THR A 147 -4.52 11.43 1.70
N GLY A 148 -5.82 11.69 1.78
CA GLY A 148 -6.55 12.51 0.82
C GLY A 148 -7.79 13.14 1.41
N ASN A 149 -8.61 13.72 0.55
CA ASN A 149 -9.92 14.25 0.92
C ASN A 149 -11.05 13.59 0.14
N LEU A 150 -11.11 13.80 -1.18
CA LEU A 150 -12.20 13.34 -2.03
C LEU A 150 -11.73 13.09 -3.46
N LEU A 151 -12.55 12.38 -4.24
CA LEU A 151 -12.47 12.30 -5.70
C LEU A 151 -13.82 12.73 -6.28
N ILE A 152 -13.80 13.21 -7.53
CA ILE A 152 -14.97 13.84 -8.17
C ILE A 152 -15.31 13.10 -9.46
N ASP A 153 -16.58 12.73 -9.61
CA ASP A 153 -17.18 12.38 -10.90
C ASP A 153 -17.82 13.65 -11.48
N ALA A 154 -17.10 14.33 -12.38
CA ALA A 154 -17.56 15.59 -12.94
C ALA A 154 -18.82 15.44 -13.82
N LYS A 155 -19.01 14.27 -14.44
CA LYS A 155 -20.15 14.01 -15.32
C LYS A 155 -21.44 13.93 -14.52
N ASN A 156 -21.40 13.23 -13.39
CA ASN A 156 -22.56 13.00 -12.54
C ASN A 156 -22.66 14.01 -11.38
N LYS A 157 -21.66 14.87 -11.19
CA LYS A 157 -21.53 15.82 -10.07
C LYS A 157 -21.56 15.13 -8.70
N GLU A 158 -20.94 13.95 -8.64
CA GLU A 158 -20.83 13.16 -7.41
C GLU A 158 -19.43 13.29 -6.81
N VAL A 159 -19.35 13.07 -5.49
CA VAL A 159 -18.08 12.98 -4.76
C VAL A 159 -18.00 11.67 -4.02
N ILE A 160 -16.78 11.18 -3.83
CA ILE A 160 -16.47 10.08 -2.93
C ILE A 160 -15.30 10.49 -2.05
N GLU A 161 -15.39 10.23 -0.76
CA GLU A 161 -14.30 10.51 0.17
C GLU A 161 -13.37 9.30 0.22
N ILE A 162 -12.10 9.50 -0.13
CA ILE A 162 -11.04 8.50 0.06
C ILE A 162 -9.93 9.21 0.82
N THR A 163 -9.95 9.06 2.15
CA THR A 163 -9.18 9.93 3.04
C THR A 163 -7.87 9.32 3.51
N GLU A 164 -7.79 8.00 3.56
CA GLU A 164 -6.64 7.26 4.05
C GLU A 164 -6.47 5.96 3.25
N GLY A 165 -5.22 5.53 3.08
CA GLY A 165 -4.93 4.18 2.64
C GLY A 165 -3.53 3.74 3.03
N GLU A 166 -3.35 2.42 3.13
CA GLU A 166 -2.07 1.78 3.40
C GLU A 166 -1.92 0.58 2.47
N PHE A 167 -0.70 0.33 2.00
CA PHE A 167 -0.47 -0.76 1.07
C PHE A 167 0.90 -1.43 1.27
N MET A 168 0.89 -2.73 0.97
CA MET A 168 2.05 -3.54 0.65
C MET A 168 1.63 -4.37 -0.56
N MET A 169 2.13 -4.01 -1.74
CA MET A 169 1.68 -4.59 -3.00
C MET A 169 2.85 -5.06 -3.84
N PRO A 170 2.69 -6.16 -4.60
CA PRO A 170 3.74 -6.66 -5.49
C PRO A 170 4.22 -5.59 -6.46
N ARG A 171 5.51 -5.56 -6.75
CA ARG A 171 6.11 -4.73 -7.79
C ARG A 171 6.27 -5.56 -9.05
N LEU A 172 5.59 -5.16 -10.13
CA LEU A 172 5.67 -5.88 -11.40
C LEU A 172 6.97 -5.61 -12.16
N ARG A 173 7.52 -4.40 -12.00
CA ARG A 173 8.72 -3.89 -12.68
C ARG A 173 9.26 -2.66 -11.97
#